data_AF-A0A2V5ILJ3-F1
#
_entry.id   AF-A0A2V5ILJ3-F1
#
_cell.length_a   1.000
_cell.length_b   1.000
_cell.length_c   1.000
_cell.angle_alpha   90.00
_cell.angle_beta   90.00
_cell.angle_gamma   90.00
#
_symmetry.space_group_name_H-M   'P 1'
#
loop_
_entity.id
_entity.type
_entity.pdbx_description
1 polymer ?
#
loop_
_entity_poly.entity_id
_entity_poly.type
_entity_poly.pdbx_seq_one_letter_code
_entity_poly.pdbx_strand_id
1 'polypeptide(L)'
;MPTLVHDFSWPDRVVVGTIGLPGARTFYLQVRAGTQLVSIALEKQQSALLAENIDEILDHLMTVEGNRFSVPTSTPIELVDNDELESVQEQFRAGAMSLGWDPSTAQIVIEAHAIIEIDEDENDESFDEDDANETEKLVVRIPVGTARAFSKRTREIVGAGRPACPLCGYPMDADGHICTIPEP
;
A
#
# COMPACT_ATOMS: atom_id res chain seq x y z
N MET A 1 -14.66 -22.54 5.54
CA MET A 1 -14.00 -22.24 4.27
C MET A 1 -12.53 -22.05 4.56
N PRO A 2 -11.61 -22.77 3.89
CA PRO A 2 -10.19 -22.46 3.99
C PRO A 2 -9.94 -21.04 3.47
N THR A 3 -8.99 -20.34 4.09
CA THR A 3 -8.57 -19.00 3.67
C THR A 3 -7.19 -19.14 3.04
N LEU A 4 -7.04 -18.78 1.76
CA LEU A 4 -5.75 -18.73 1.11
C LEU A 4 -4.97 -17.51 1.64
N VAL A 5 -3.76 -17.74 2.16
CA VAL A 5 -2.94 -16.70 2.78
C VAL A 5 -1.67 -16.48 1.99
N HIS A 6 -1.54 -15.30 1.40
CA HIS A 6 -0.28 -14.82 0.85
C HIS A 6 0.52 -14.15 1.98
N ASP A 7 1.43 -14.88 2.62
CA ASP A 7 2.27 -14.35 3.71
C ASP A 7 3.65 -13.94 3.21
N PHE A 8 4.02 -12.69 3.46
CA PHE A 8 5.33 -12.13 3.15
C PHE A 8 5.96 -11.55 4.39
N SER A 9 7.01 -12.20 4.89
CA SER A 9 7.82 -11.69 5.99
C SER A 9 9.17 -11.26 5.44
N TRP A 10 9.47 -9.95 5.46
CA TRP A 10 10.65 -9.35 4.82
C TRP A 10 10.64 -9.49 3.28
N PRO A 11 9.66 -8.92 2.57
CA PRO A 11 9.67 -8.93 1.11
C PRO A 11 10.87 -8.14 0.57
N ASP A 12 11.36 -8.54 -0.60
CA ASP A 12 12.40 -7.80 -1.33
C ASP A 12 11.89 -6.44 -1.81
N ARG A 13 10.58 -6.34 -2.07
CA ARG A 13 9.93 -5.12 -2.54
C ARG A 13 8.47 -5.09 -2.11
N VAL A 14 8.01 -3.94 -1.63
CA VAL A 14 6.60 -3.65 -1.39
C VAL A 14 6.31 -2.22 -1.83
N VAL A 15 5.38 -2.03 -2.76
CA VAL A 15 5.08 -0.72 -3.33
C VAL A 15 3.60 -0.59 -3.68
N VAL A 16 3.08 0.63 -3.57
CA VAL A 16 1.86 1.01 -4.28
C VAL A 16 2.24 1.67 -5.60
N GLY A 17 1.49 1.34 -6.64
CA GLY A 17 1.57 1.98 -7.95
C GLY A 17 0.20 2.06 -8.60
N THR A 18 0.16 2.64 -9.80
CA THR A 18 -1.09 2.78 -10.57
C THR A 18 -0.90 2.42 -12.02
N ILE A 19 -1.91 1.81 -12.63
CA ILE A 19 -1.99 1.59 -14.08
C ILE A 19 -3.23 2.33 -14.61
N GLY A 20 -3.11 2.94 -15.79
CA GLY A 20 -4.21 3.63 -16.47
C GLY A 20 -4.02 5.14 -16.60
N LEU A 21 -5.01 5.78 -17.25
CA LEU A 21 -4.98 7.21 -17.53
C LEU A 21 -5.34 8.04 -16.29
N PRO A 22 -4.85 9.29 -16.16
CA PRO A 22 -5.31 10.22 -15.12
C PRO A 22 -6.84 10.29 -15.08
N GLY A 23 -7.44 10.06 -13.91
CA GLY A 23 -8.91 10.01 -13.73
C GLY A 23 -9.54 8.62 -13.86
N ALA A 24 -8.83 7.64 -14.44
CA ALA A 24 -9.26 6.24 -14.57
C ALA A 24 -8.09 5.29 -14.22
N ARG A 25 -7.39 5.61 -13.12
CA ARG A 25 -6.25 4.81 -12.63
C ARG A 25 -6.74 3.74 -11.66
N THR A 26 -6.28 2.52 -11.85
CA THR A 26 -6.40 1.46 -10.85
C THR A 26 -5.14 1.44 -10.00
N PHE A 27 -5.31 1.40 -8.67
CA PHE A 27 -4.20 1.31 -7.72
C PHE A 27 -3.91 -0.16 -7.42
N TYR A 28 -2.63 -0.48 -7.29
CA TYR A 28 -2.18 -1.83 -6.96
C TYR A 28 -1.16 -1.77 -5.83
N LEU A 29 -1.32 -2.65 -4.83
CA LEU A 29 -0.26 -3.01 -3.89
C LEU A 29 0.45 -4.23 -4.44
N GLN A 30 1.75 -4.08 -4.71
CA GLN A 30 2.60 -5.14 -5.24
C GLN A 30 3.66 -5.52 -4.22
N VAL A 31 3.80 -6.82 -3.98
CA VAL A 31 4.75 -7.41 -3.04
C VAL A 31 5.57 -8.47 -3.76
N ARG A 32 6.89 -8.40 -3.64
CA ARG A 32 7.82 -9.37 -4.24
C ARG A 32 8.71 -9.99 -3.18
N ALA A 33 8.87 -11.32 -3.24
CA ALA A 33 9.86 -12.08 -2.50
C ALA A 33 10.41 -13.21 -3.36
N GLY A 34 11.69 -13.14 -3.74
CA GLY A 34 12.32 -14.02 -4.69
C GLY A 34 11.58 -14.04 -6.03
N THR A 35 11.01 -15.21 -6.36
CA THR A 35 10.22 -15.43 -7.58
C THR A 35 8.72 -15.23 -7.37
N GLN A 36 8.26 -14.98 -6.13
CA GLN A 36 6.87 -14.73 -5.83
C GLN A 36 6.56 -13.25 -6.00
N LEU A 37 5.55 -12.94 -6.80
CA LEU A 37 5.02 -11.60 -7.02
C LEU A 37 3.51 -11.65 -6.83
N VAL A 38 2.99 -10.89 -5.88
CA VAL A 38 1.55 -10.76 -5.62
C VAL A 38 1.17 -9.31 -5.85
N SER A 39 0.11 -9.09 -6.62
CA SER A 39 -0.47 -7.77 -6.85
C SER A 39 -1.96 -7.81 -6.52
N ILE A 40 -2.40 -6.94 -5.61
CA ILE A 40 -3.81 -6.80 -5.24
C ILE A 40 -4.32 -5.42 -5.64
N ALA A 41 -5.56 -5.34 -6.11
CA ALA A 41 -6.17 -4.07 -6.46
C ALA A 41 -6.62 -3.34 -5.20
N LEU A 42 -6.31 -2.04 -5.12
CA LEU A 42 -6.71 -1.15 -4.05
C LEU A 42 -7.59 -0.02 -4.58
N GLU A 43 -8.41 0.53 -3.71
CA GLU A 43 -8.99 1.85 -3.91
C GLU A 43 -7.96 2.95 -3.63
N LYS A 44 -8.17 4.11 -4.26
CA LYS A 44 -7.33 5.30 -4.00
C LYS A 44 -7.37 5.70 -2.52
N GLN A 45 -8.55 5.65 -1.90
CA GLN A 45 -8.73 6.03 -0.50
C GLN A 45 -8.05 5.03 0.44
N GLN A 46 -8.14 3.72 0.18
CA GLN A 46 -7.41 2.70 0.92
C GLN A 46 -5.89 2.92 0.84
N SER A 47 -5.36 3.21 -0.35
CA SER A 47 -3.93 3.50 -0.57
C SER A 47 -3.48 4.74 0.23
N ALA A 48 -4.30 5.80 0.22
CA ALA A 48 -4.01 7.03 0.95
C ALA A 48 -4.00 6.80 2.47
N LEU A 49 -5.04 6.13 2.99
CA LEU A 49 -5.20 5.84 4.41
C LEU A 49 -4.11 4.90 4.91
N LEU A 50 -3.70 3.91 4.11
CA LEU A 50 -2.59 3.02 4.47
C LEU A 50 -1.29 3.81 4.67
N ALA A 51 -0.96 4.72 3.75
CA ALA A 51 0.25 5.54 3.87
C ALA A 51 0.20 6.49 5.08
N GLU A 52 -0.96 7.09 5.34
CA GLU A 52 -1.21 7.95 6.51
C GLU A 52 -1.00 7.17 7.82
N ASN A 53 -1.76 6.10 8.01
CA ASN A 53 -1.73 5.30 9.24
C ASN A 53 -0.33 4.71 9.51
N ILE A 54 0.42 4.30 8.47
CA ILE A 54 1.79 3.81 8.66
C ILE A 54 2.68 4.92 9.24
N ASP A 55 2.64 6.14 8.72
CA ASP A 55 3.47 7.20 9.30
C ASP A 55 3.01 7.61 10.68
N GLU A 56 1.71 7.61 10.96
CA GLU A 56 1.23 7.86 12.32
C GLU A 56 1.79 6.83 13.32
N ILE A 57 1.81 5.55 12.95
CA ILE A 57 2.45 4.50 13.76
C ILE A 57 3.95 4.77 13.91
N LEU A 58 4.66 5.04 12.82
CA LEU A 58 6.11 5.30 12.86
C LEU A 58 6.45 6.53 13.72
N ASP A 59 5.66 7.60 13.60
CA ASP A 59 5.84 8.83 14.35
C ASP A 59 5.52 8.65 15.82
N HIS A 60 4.47 7.89 16.14
CA HIS A 60 4.19 7.49 17.52
C HIS A 60 5.36 6.70 18.11
N LEU A 61 5.91 5.72 17.38
CA LEU A 61 7.06 4.93 17.83
C LEU A 61 8.29 5.79 18.10
N MET A 62 8.52 6.88 17.36
CA MET A 62 9.63 7.82 17.64
C MET A 62 9.47 8.55 18.97
N THR A 63 8.25 8.73 19.48
CA THR A 63 7.99 9.43 20.74
C THR A 63 8.09 8.54 21.98
N VAL A 64 8.10 7.21 21.80
CA VAL A 64 8.21 6.25 22.90
C VAL A 64 9.60 6.34 23.54
N GLU A 65 9.66 6.73 24.80
CA GLU A 65 10.92 6.79 25.56
C GLU A 65 11.59 5.42 25.67
N GLY A 66 12.89 5.36 25.40
CA GLY A 66 13.65 4.10 25.41
C GLY A 66 13.39 3.22 24.18
N ASN A 67 12.80 3.77 23.11
CA ASN A 67 12.62 3.05 21.86
C ASN A 67 13.96 2.52 21.32
N ARG A 68 14.10 1.19 21.36
CA ARG A 68 15.25 0.44 20.81
C ARG A 68 15.23 0.34 19.28
N PHE A 69 14.11 0.68 18.65
CA PHE A 69 13.92 0.59 17.21
C PHE A 69 14.40 1.88 16.56
N SER A 70 15.35 1.75 15.63
CA SER A 70 15.88 2.90 14.87
C SER A 70 14.90 3.29 13.76
N VAL A 71 13.81 3.95 14.14
CA VAL A 71 12.82 4.49 13.18
C VAL A 71 13.43 5.72 12.50
N PRO A 72 13.61 5.72 11.17
CA PRO A 72 14.23 6.86 10.49
C PRO A 72 13.25 8.03 10.39
N THR A 73 13.73 9.26 10.55
CA THR A 73 12.91 10.49 10.42
C THR A 73 12.56 10.80 8.96
N SER A 74 13.31 10.27 8.00
CA SER A 74 13.07 10.42 6.58
C SER A 74 13.32 9.09 5.85
N THR A 75 12.84 8.97 4.61
CA THR A 75 13.11 7.78 3.78
C THR A 75 14.62 7.63 3.56
N PRO A 76 15.23 6.51 3.98
CA PRO A 76 16.63 6.24 3.69
C PRO A 76 16.87 6.18 2.17
N ILE A 77 17.97 6.78 1.69
CA ILE A 77 18.22 6.91 0.25
C ILE A 77 18.31 5.55 -0.47
N GLU A 78 18.80 4.53 0.22
CA GLU A 78 18.91 3.16 -0.28
C GLU A 78 17.55 2.46 -0.45
N LEU A 79 16.51 2.98 0.20
CA LEU A 79 15.14 2.45 0.14
C LEU A 79 14.22 3.28 -0.76
N VAL A 80 14.75 4.32 -1.42
CA VAL A 80 13.98 5.10 -2.39
C VAL A 80 13.82 4.25 -3.66
N ASP A 81 12.59 3.80 -3.90
CA ASP A 81 12.18 3.09 -5.10
C ASP A 81 11.30 4.01 -5.94
N ASN A 82 11.74 4.34 -7.16
CA ASN A 82 10.96 5.09 -8.15
C ASN A 82 10.61 4.25 -9.38
N ASP A 83 10.94 2.96 -9.37
CA ASP A 83 10.69 2.07 -10.50
C ASP A 83 9.18 1.85 -10.68
N GLU A 84 8.76 1.60 -11.91
CA GLU A 84 7.39 1.26 -12.22
C GLU A 84 6.95 -0.05 -11.55
N LEU A 85 5.65 -0.34 -11.60
CA LEU A 85 5.16 -1.65 -11.18
C LEU A 85 5.73 -2.72 -12.12
N GLU A 86 6.12 -3.85 -11.55
CA GLU A 86 6.37 -5.05 -12.34
C GLU A 86 5.05 -5.54 -12.96
N SER A 87 5.12 -6.46 -13.93
CA SER A 87 3.94 -6.95 -14.65
C SER A 87 2.82 -7.36 -13.69
N VAL A 88 1.73 -6.61 -13.71
CA VAL A 88 0.62 -6.78 -12.76
C VAL A 88 -0.28 -7.92 -13.23
N GLN A 89 -0.43 -8.93 -12.38
CA GLN A 89 -1.49 -9.92 -12.43
C GLN A 89 -2.31 -9.76 -11.16
N GLU A 90 -3.51 -9.19 -11.29
CA GLU A 90 -4.42 -8.97 -10.18
C GLU A 90 -4.82 -10.31 -9.56
N GLN A 91 -4.52 -10.51 -8.28
CA GLN A 91 -4.97 -11.69 -7.52
C GLN A 91 -6.42 -11.47 -7.06
N PHE A 92 -6.67 -10.38 -6.33
CA PHE A 92 -7.99 -10.01 -5.85
C PHE A 92 -8.08 -8.50 -5.59
N ARG A 93 -9.31 -8.02 -5.37
CA ARG A 93 -9.59 -6.65 -4.91
C ARG A 93 -9.68 -6.58 -3.39
N ALA A 94 -8.91 -5.68 -2.79
CA ALA A 94 -8.89 -5.51 -1.34
C ALA A 94 -10.19 -4.88 -0.83
N GLY A 95 -10.79 -5.52 0.17
CA GLY A 95 -11.92 -5.01 0.94
C GLY A 95 -11.46 -4.46 2.27
N ALA A 96 -11.56 -5.26 3.33
CA ALA A 96 -11.10 -4.87 4.65
C ALA A 96 -9.57 -4.90 4.70
N MET A 97 -8.97 -3.83 5.23
CA MET A 97 -7.54 -3.74 5.50
C MET A 97 -7.28 -3.43 6.97
N SER A 98 -6.28 -4.08 7.55
CA SER A 98 -5.78 -3.81 8.90
C SER A 98 -4.31 -3.43 8.85
N LEU A 99 -3.90 -2.66 9.84
CA LEU A 99 -2.52 -2.25 10.04
C LEU A 99 -2.15 -2.47 11.50
N GLY A 100 -0.98 -3.07 11.73
CA GLY A 100 -0.47 -3.37 13.06
C GLY A 100 1.03 -3.11 13.18
N TRP A 101 1.51 -3.11 14.42
CA TRP A 101 2.92 -3.06 14.76
C TRP A 101 3.28 -4.27 15.62
N ASP A 102 4.31 -5.00 15.21
CA ASP A 102 4.89 -6.10 15.98
C ASP A 102 6.20 -5.64 16.65
N PRO A 103 6.20 -5.36 17.97
CA PRO A 103 7.39 -4.94 18.69
C PRO A 103 8.43 -6.07 18.86
N SER A 104 8.05 -7.33 18.68
CA SER A 104 8.99 -8.46 18.82
C SER A 104 9.96 -8.54 17.65
N THR A 105 9.48 -8.22 16.45
CA THR A 105 10.25 -8.25 15.19
C THR A 105 10.57 -6.86 14.65
N ALA A 106 10.03 -5.80 15.26
CA ALA A 106 10.14 -4.42 14.81
C ALA A 106 9.57 -4.19 13.40
N GLN A 107 8.41 -4.78 13.13
CA GLN A 107 7.77 -4.75 11.81
C GLN A 107 6.38 -4.15 11.84
N ILE A 108 6.06 -3.41 10.79
CA ILE A 108 4.70 -3.03 10.44
C ILE A 108 4.05 -4.23 9.73
N VAL A 109 2.86 -4.59 10.17
CA VAL A 109 2.06 -5.69 9.62
C VAL A 109 0.88 -5.09 8.87
N ILE A 110 0.81 -5.33 7.56
CA ILE A 110 -0.30 -4.93 6.70
C ILE A 110 -1.09 -6.19 6.39
N GLU A 111 -2.40 -6.19 6.66
CA GLU A 111 -3.27 -7.28 6.22
C GLU A 111 -4.36 -6.72 5.31
N ALA A 112 -4.64 -7.41 4.21
CA ALA A 112 -5.69 -7.07 3.27
C ALA A 112 -6.50 -8.32 2.95
N HIS A 113 -7.81 -8.23 3.12
CA HIS A 113 -8.75 -9.30 2.81
C HIS A 113 -9.40 -9.05 1.46
N ALA A 114 -9.62 -10.11 0.68
CA ALA A 114 -10.43 -10.01 -0.53
C ALA A 114 -11.85 -9.56 -0.20
N ILE A 115 -12.45 -8.77 -1.10
CA ILE A 115 -13.89 -8.54 -1.08
C ILE A 115 -14.58 -9.87 -1.39
N ILE A 116 -15.54 -10.24 -0.55
CA ILE A 116 -16.42 -11.38 -0.82
C ILE A 116 -17.56 -10.83 -1.67
N GLU A 117 -17.58 -11.18 -2.96
CA GLU A 117 -18.76 -10.96 -3.79
C GLU A 117 -19.81 -11.99 -3.34
N ILE A 118 -20.74 -11.54 -2.50
CA ILE A 118 -21.93 -12.34 -2.18
C ILE A 118 -22.88 -12.09 -3.35
N ASP A 119 -22.89 -12.98 -4.33
CA ASP A 119 -23.92 -12.96 -5.37
C ASP A 119 -25.30 -13.03 -4.69
N GLU A 120 -26.06 -11.94 -4.72
CA GLU A 120 -27.46 -11.89 -4.27
C GLU A 120 -28.43 -12.55 -5.28
N ASP A 121 -27.90 -13.10 -6.39
CA ASP A 121 -28.65 -13.69 -7.50
C ASP A 121 -28.38 -15.19 -7.68
N GLU A 122 -28.58 -16.02 -6.64
CA GLU A 122 -28.66 -17.49 -6.82
C GLU A 122 -29.99 -17.89 -7.51
N ASN A 123 -30.13 -17.58 -8.80
CA ASN A 123 -31.13 -18.19 -9.66
C ASN A 123 -30.70 -18.28 -11.14
N ASP A 124 -29.49 -18.77 -11.42
CA ASP A 124 -29.23 -19.40 -12.72
C ASP A 124 -28.20 -20.53 -12.62
N GLU A 125 -28.61 -21.71 -13.09
CA GLU A 125 -27.83 -22.93 -13.12
C GLU A 125 -26.77 -22.81 -14.23
N SER A 126 -25.47 -22.76 -13.89
CA SER A 126 -24.30 -23.32 -14.63
C SER A 126 -23.01 -22.47 -14.53
N PHE A 127 -22.28 -22.56 -13.42
CA PHE A 127 -20.85 -22.26 -13.39
C PHE A 127 -20.12 -23.26 -12.49
N ASP A 128 -18.95 -23.69 -12.95
CA ASP A 128 -18.17 -24.83 -12.49
C ASP A 128 -18.00 -24.96 -10.95
N GLU A 129 -18.27 -26.15 -10.43
CA GLU A 129 -18.18 -26.54 -8.99
C GLU A 129 -16.74 -26.57 -8.41
N ASP A 130 -15.77 -25.82 -8.94
CA ASP A 130 -14.37 -25.79 -8.44
C ASP A 130 -13.93 -24.42 -7.86
N ASP A 131 -14.75 -23.36 -7.92
CA ASP A 131 -14.45 -22.05 -7.29
C ASP A 131 -15.14 -21.94 -5.93
N ALA A 132 -14.78 -22.85 -5.03
CA ALA A 132 -15.40 -22.98 -3.73
C ALA A 132 -14.93 -21.89 -2.74
N ASN A 133 -15.40 -20.64 -2.89
CA ASN A 133 -15.52 -19.67 -1.78
C ASN A 133 -14.27 -19.58 -0.86
N GLU A 134 -13.05 -19.63 -1.43
CA GLU A 134 -11.82 -19.52 -0.66
C GLU A 134 -11.56 -18.03 -0.39
N THR A 135 -11.75 -17.60 0.86
CA THR A 135 -11.43 -16.21 1.22
C THR A 135 -9.93 -15.99 1.08
N GLU A 136 -9.49 -15.09 0.22
CA GLU A 136 -8.08 -14.74 0.10
C GLU A 136 -7.68 -13.63 1.06
N LYS A 137 -6.44 -13.70 1.57
CA LYS A 137 -5.83 -12.60 2.31
C LYS A 137 -4.35 -12.45 2.02
N LEU A 138 -3.89 -11.20 1.99
CA LEU A 138 -2.48 -10.82 1.92
C LEU A 138 -2.03 -10.36 3.30
N VAL A 139 -0.89 -10.87 3.79
CA VAL A 139 -0.24 -10.41 5.02
C VAL A 139 1.21 -10.07 4.71
N VAL A 140 1.60 -8.81 4.96
CA VAL A 140 2.94 -8.31 4.67
C VAL A 140 3.57 -7.74 5.94
N ARG A 141 4.76 -8.20 6.29
CA ARG A 141 5.55 -7.69 7.42
C ARG A 141 6.81 -7.01 6.91
N ILE A 142 6.89 -5.70 7.14
CA ILE A 142 7.98 -4.86 6.65
C ILE A 142 8.67 -4.11 7.79
N PRO A 143 10.01 -3.94 7.75
CA PRO A 143 10.72 -3.18 8.76
C PRO A 143 10.41 -1.68 8.67
N VAL A 144 10.65 -0.95 9.75
CA VAL A 144 10.32 0.49 9.89
C VAL A 144 10.91 1.37 8.77
N GLY A 145 12.12 1.06 8.27
CA GLY A 145 12.74 1.79 7.16
C GLY A 145 11.97 1.61 5.85
N THR A 146 11.61 0.37 5.52
CA THR A 146 10.80 0.04 4.34
C THR A 146 9.40 0.63 4.46
N ALA A 147 8.80 0.60 5.64
CA ALA A 147 7.51 1.23 5.91
C ALA A 147 7.55 2.75 5.64
N ARG A 148 8.60 3.45 6.09
CA ARG A 148 8.78 4.88 5.81
C ARG A 148 8.92 5.17 4.30
N ALA A 149 9.66 4.34 3.58
CA ALA A 149 9.81 4.46 2.13
C ALA A 149 8.47 4.22 1.41
N PHE A 150 7.76 3.17 1.81
CA PHE A 150 6.46 2.79 1.29
C PHE A 150 5.42 3.91 1.47
N SER A 151 5.31 4.48 2.67
CA SER A 151 4.34 5.56 2.94
C SER A 151 4.62 6.80 2.08
N LYS A 152 5.88 7.23 2.00
CA LYS A 152 6.28 8.37 1.16
C LYS A 152 5.88 8.15 -0.30
N ARG A 153 6.31 7.04 -0.90
CA ARG A 153 6.00 6.71 -2.29
C ARG A 153 4.49 6.62 -2.52
N THR A 154 3.77 5.96 -1.62
CA THR A 154 2.32 5.78 -1.77
C THR A 154 1.59 7.12 -1.79
N ARG A 155 1.98 8.08 -0.94
CA ARG A 155 1.43 9.44 -1.00
C ARG A 155 1.74 10.15 -2.30
N GLU A 156 2.97 10.02 -2.81
CA GLU A 156 3.37 10.60 -4.09
C GLU A 156 2.50 10.04 -5.24
N ILE A 157 2.27 8.72 -5.27
CA ILE A 157 1.42 8.06 -6.27
C ILE A 157 -0.05 8.50 -6.17
N VAL A 158 -0.61 8.54 -4.95
CA VAL A 158 -1.98 9.02 -4.70
C VAL A 158 -2.12 10.50 -5.11
N GLY A 159 -1.08 11.30 -4.88
CA GLY A 159 -1.00 12.72 -5.21
C GLY A 159 -0.72 13.02 -6.69
N ALA A 160 -0.09 12.10 -7.44
CA ALA A 160 0.35 12.28 -8.83
C ALA A 160 -0.79 12.38 -9.89
N GLY A 161 -2.03 12.55 -9.45
CA GLY A 161 -3.17 12.92 -10.29
C GLY A 161 -3.62 14.37 -10.11
N ARG A 162 -2.96 15.14 -9.23
CA ARG A 162 -3.27 16.54 -8.96
C ARG A 162 -2.57 17.45 -9.96
N PRO A 163 -3.16 18.61 -10.32
CA PRO A 163 -2.46 19.62 -11.10
C PRO A 163 -1.18 20.06 -10.37
N ALA A 164 -0.06 20.19 -11.08
CA ALA A 164 1.20 20.66 -10.52
C ALA A 164 1.17 22.18 -10.24
N CYS A 165 1.78 22.65 -9.13
CA CYS A 165 1.96 24.09 -8.83
C CYS A 165 2.82 24.65 -9.99
N PRO A 166 2.35 25.66 -10.73
CA PRO A 166 3.12 26.25 -11.83
C PRO A 166 4.40 26.96 -11.35
N LEU A 167 4.57 27.14 -10.04
CA LEU A 167 5.73 27.80 -9.43
C LEU A 167 6.81 26.82 -8.98
N CYS A 168 6.46 25.71 -8.32
CA CYS A 168 7.43 24.76 -7.76
C CYS A 168 7.42 23.36 -8.39
N GLY A 169 6.43 23.04 -9.23
CA GLY A 169 6.27 21.74 -9.87
C GLY A 169 5.68 20.63 -8.97
N TYR A 170 5.41 20.88 -7.69
CA TYR A 170 4.80 19.88 -6.79
C TYR A 170 3.29 19.76 -7.00
N PRO A 171 2.67 18.58 -6.75
CA PRO A 171 1.22 18.39 -6.87
C PRO A 171 0.43 19.27 -5.88
N MET A 172 -0.63 19.93 -6.34
CA MET A 172 -1.46 20.81 -5.49
C MET A 172 -2.64 20.06 -4.83
N ASP A 173 -2.80 20.20 -3.51
CA ASP A 173 -4.01 19.77 -2.78
C ASP A 173 -5.27 20.53 -3.23
N ALA A 174 -6.45 19.94 -2.98
CA ALA A 174 -7.75 20.55 -3.31
C ALA A 174 -8.03 21.82 -2.47
N ASP A 175 -7.54 21.87 -1.24
CA ASP A 175 -7.60 23.02 -0.33
C ASP A 175 -6.56 24.12 -0.66
N GLY A 176 -5.77 23.92 -1.72
CA GLY A 176 -4.72 24.83 -2.15
C GLY A 176 -3.32 24.38 -1.73
N HIS A 177 -2.31 24.82 -2.47
CA HIS A 177 -0.90 24.52 -2.22
C HIS A 177 -0.18 25.79 -1.75
N ILE A 178 0.45 25.73 -0.58
CA ILE A 178 1.30 26.82 -0.09
C ILE A 178 2.72 26.59 -0.63
N CYS A 179 3.01 27.27 -1.74
CA CYS A 179 4.29 27.21 -2.44
C CYS A 179 5.33 28.03 -1.62
N THR A 180 6.11 27.40 -0.71
CA THR A 180 7.22 28.02 0.03
C THR A 180 8.50 28.01 -0.82
N ILE A 181 8.62 28.98 -1.72
CA ILE A 181 9.82 29.17 -2.53
C ILE A 181 10.85 29.90 -1.64
N PRO A 182 12.05 29.34 -1.33
CA PRO A 182 13.11 30.14 -0.76
C PRO A 182 13.50 31.23 -1.77
N GLU A 183 13.63 32.47 -1.30
CA GLU A 183 14.04 33.60 -2.14
C GLU A 183 15.39 33.32 -2.83
N PRO A 184 15.58 33.81 -4.07
CA PRO A 184 16.76 33.54 -4.89
C PRO A 184 18.07 34.10 -4.31
#